data_AF-A0A6L7RU66-F1
#
_entry.id   AF-A0A6L7RU66-F1
#
_cell.length_a   1.000
_cell.length_b   1.000
_cell.length_c   1.000
_cell.angle_alpha   90.00
_cell.angle_beta   90.00
_cell.angle_gamma   90.00
#
_symmetry.space_group_name_H-M   'P 1'
#
loop_
_entity.id
_entity.type
_entity.pdbx_description
1 polymer ?
#
loop_
_entity_poly.entity_id
_entity_poly.type
_entity_poly.pdbx_seq_one_letter_code
_entity_poly.pdbx_strand_id
1 'polypeptide(L)' 'PGSLSEALDALEADNDFLLKGGVFTPDLLEAYIDFKRENEVDAVRLRPHPYEFFLSYDA' A
#
# COMPACT_ATOMS: atom_id res chain seq x y z
N PRO A 1 -4.99 -10.48 -0.08
CA PRO A 1 -4.47 -9.31 -0.80
C PRO A 1 -3.59 -9.72 -2.00
N GLY A 2 -3.98 -9.30 -3.21
CA GLY A 2 -3.22 -9.45 -4.45
C GLY A 2 -2.28 -8.28 -4.73
N SER A 3 -2.30 -7.23 -3.89
CA SER A 3 -1.45 -6.04 -4.03
C SER A 3 -1.02 -5.49 -2.67
N LEU A 4 0.01 -4.64 -2.68
CA LEU A 4 0.44 -3.91 -1.48
C LEU A 4 -0.66 -2.97 -0.99
N SER A 5 -1.40 -2.30 -1.88
CA SER A 5 -2.54 -1.44 -1.51
C SER A 5 -3.58 -2.21 -0.70
N GLU A 6 -4.00 -3.39 -1.18
CA GLU A 6 -4.99 -4.21 -0.47
C GLU A 6 -4.47 -4.74 0.87
N ALA A 7 -3.16 -5.00 0.98
CA ALA A 7 -2.55 -5.39 2.24
C ALA A 7 -2.56 -4.23 3.26
N LEU A 8 -2.32 -3.00 2.80
CA LEU A 8 -2.41 -1.80 3.64
C LEU A 8 -3.86 -1.51 4.06
N ASP A 9 -4.83 -1.69 3.16
CA ASP A 9 -6.26 -1.54 3.49
C ASP A 9 -6.70 -2.57 4.54
N ALA A 10 -6.25 -3.81 4.41
CA ALA A 10 -6.51 -4.85 5.41
C ALA A 10 -5.84 -4.55 6.76
N LEU A 11 -4.60 -4.03 6.75
CA LEU A 11 -3.90 -3.60 7.95
C LEU A 11 -4.61 -2.43 8.65
N GLU A 12 -5.12 -1.47 7.89
CA GLU A 12 -5.88 -0.34 8.42
C GLU A 12 -7.22 -0.81 9.02
N ALA A 13 -7.87 -1.80 8.41
CA ALA A 13 -9.15 -2.34 8.87
C ALA A 13 -9.06 -3.24 10.11
N ASP A 14 -7.92 -3.91 10.34
CA ASP A 14 -7.73 -4.82 11.48
C ASP A 14 -6.28 -4.76 12.01
N ASN A 15 -6.01 -3.78 12.88
CA ASN A 15 -4.71 -3.63 13.55
C ASN A 15 -4.76 -3.64 15.09
N ASP A 16 -5.94 -3.84 15.69
CA ASP A 16 -6.11 -3.81 17.14
C ASP A 16 -5.16 -4.77 17.87
N PHE A 17 -4.84 -5.91 17.24
CA PHE A 17 -3.91 -6.89 17.80
C PHE A 17 -2.47 -6.37 17.89
N LEU A 18 -2.07 -5.42 17.04
CA LEU A 18 -0.74 -4.78 17.06
C LEU A 18 -0.64 -3.70 18.13
N LEU A 19 -1.75 -3.03 18.45
CA LEU A 19 -1.82 -1.98 19.47
C LEU A 19 -1.81 -2.56 20.90
N LYS A 20 -2.19 -3.84 21.06
CA LYS A 20 -2.21 -4.51 22.37
C LYS A 20 -0.82 -4.52 23.00
N GLY A 21 -0.74 -4.03 24.24
CA GLY A 21 0.50 -3.98 25.01
C GLY A 21 1.48 -2.89 24.58
N GLY A 22 1.06 -1.97 23.68
CA GLY A 22 1.90 -0.86 23.23
C GLY A 22 3.10 -1.28 22.39
N VAL A 23 3.03 -2.45 21.74
CA VAL A 23 4.08 -2.93 20.83
C VAL A 23 4.17 -2.02 19.60
N PHE A 24 3.02 -1.60 19.09
CA PHE A 24 2.88 -0.54 18.10
C PHE A 24 2.06 0.60 18.68
N THR A 25 2.43 1.83 18.33
CA THR A 25 1.62 3.01 18.60
C THR A 25 0.74 3.31 17.38
N PRO A 26 -0.47 3.88 17.59
CA PRO A 26 -1.33 4.31 16.47
C PRO A 26 -0.59 5.24 15.50
N ASP A 27 0.09 6.26 16.03
CA ASP A 27 0.85 7.24 15.23
C ASP A 27 1.93 6.59 14.34
N LEU A 28 2.62 5.55 14.85
CA LEU A 28 3.62 4.82 14.06
C LEU A 28 2.96 4.05 12.93
N LEU A 29 1.82 3.42 13.20
CA LEU A 29 1.13 2.60 12.24
C LEU A 29 0.51 3.45 11.12
N GLU A 30 -0.11 4.57 11.48
CA GLU A 30 -0.62 5.57 10.53
C GLU A 30 0.51 6.10 9.65
N ALA A 31 1.61 6.58 10.24
CA ALA A 31 2.76 7.09 9.50
C ALA A 31 3.39 6.02 8.58
N TYR A 32 3.41 4.76 9.01
CA TYR A 32 3.89 3.66 8.18
C TYR A 32 2.99 3.40 6.97
N ILE A 33 1.67 3.37 7.18
CA ILE A 33 0.69 3.17 6.11
C ILE A 33 0.80 4.31 5.09
N ASP A 34 0.81 5.55 5.55
CA ASP A 34 0.94 6.74 4.70
C ASP A 34 2.24 6.71 3.87
N PHE A 35 3.37 6.45 4.54
CA PHE A 35 4.65 6.35 3.87
C PHE A 35 4.64 5.29 2.76
N LYS A 36 4.06 4.11 3.03
CA LYS A 36 3.98 3.02 2.05
C LYS A 36 3.03 3.34 0.89
N ARG A 37 1.91 4.03 1.16
CA ARG A 37 1.00 4.48 0.10
C ARG A 37 1.70 5.46 -0.84
N GLU A 38 2.32 6.50 -0.30
CA GLU A 38 2.96 7.56 -1.10
C GLU A 38 4.21 7.06 -1.84
N ASN A 39 5.11 6.37 -1.13
CA ASN A 39 6.46 6.10 -1.64
C ASN A 39 6.56 4.79 -2.42
N GLU A 40 5.61 3.87 -2.27
CA GLU A 40 5.66 2.56 -2.92
C GLU A 40 4.45 2.32 -3.82
N VAL A 41 3.22 2.48 -3.29
CA VAL A 41 2.00 2.22 -4.07
C VAL A 41 1.85 3.26 -5.18
N ASP A 42 1.79 4.54 -4.83
CA ASP A 42 1.58 5.63 -5.79
C ASP A 42 2.78 5.78 -6.71
N ALA A 43 3.99 5.61 -6.17
CA ALA A 43 5.20 5.62 -6.97
C ALA A 43 5.13 4.65 -8.14
N VAL A 44 4.61 3.42 -7.96
CA VAL A 44 4.44 2.45 -9.06
C VAL A 44 3.21 2.76 -9.90
N ARG A 45 2.07 3.04 -9.26
CA ARG A 45 0.77 3.24 -9.93
C ARG A 45 0.76 4.41 -10.91
N LEU A 46 1.52 5.47 -10.64
CA LEU A 46 1.57 6.66 -11.49
C LEU A 46 2.48 6.52 -12.72
N ARG A 47 3.18 5.38 -12.86
CA ARG A 47 4.07 5.11 -13.99
C ARG A 47 3.49 4.01 -14.87
N PRO A 48 3.29 4.25 -16.18
CA PRO A 48 2.85 3.22 -17.11
C PRO A 48 3.81 2.02 -17.08
N HIS A 49 3.27 0.83 -16.92
CA HIS A 49 4.09 -0.38 -17.00
C HIS A 49 4.48 -0.65 -18.46
N PRO A 50 5.71 -1.10 -18.78
CA PRO A 50 6.12 -1.36 -20.18
C PRO A 50 5.18 -2.30 -20.93
N TYR A 51 4.53 -3.23 -20.22
CA TYR A 51 3.56 -4.15 -20.82
C TYR A 51 2.28 -3.46 -21.30
N GLU A 52 1.90 -2.33 -20.70
CA GLU A 52 0.71 -1.56 -21.11
C GLU A 52 0.88 -0.99 -22.53
N PHE A 53 2.11 -0.68 -22.97
CA PHE A 53 2.39 -0.25 -24.34
C PHE A 53 2.07 -1.36 -25.35
N PHE A 54 2.48 -2.61 -25.07
CA PHE A 54 2.14 -3.74 -25.94
C PHE A 54 0.63 -3.99 -26.03
N LEU A 55 -0.12 -3.71 -24.95
CA LEU A 55 -1.57 -3.92 -24.90
C LEU A 55 -2.38 -2.79 -25.53
N SER A 56 -1.84 -1.56 -25.57
CA SER A 56 -2.64 -0.35 -25.86
C SER A 56 -2.17 0.44 -27.09
N TYR A 57 -0.94 0.25 -27.58
CA TYR A 57 -0.38 1.06 -28.67
C TYR A 57 -0.54 0.43 -30.06
N ASP A 58 -0.41 -0.90 -30.20
CA ASP A 58 -0.50 -1.62 -31.48
C ASP A 58 -1.74 -2.55 -31.58
N ALA A 59 -2.69 -2.43 -30.65
CA ALA A 59 -3.92 -3.24 -30.57
C ALA A 59 -5.12 -2.60 -31.30
#